data_AF-A0A8S9WN53-F1
#
_entry.id   AF-A0A8S9WN53-F1
#
_cell.length_a   1.000
_cell.length_b   1.000
_cell.length_c   1.000
_cell.angle_alpha   90.00
_cell.angle_beta   90.00
_cell.angle_gamma   90.00
#
_symmetry.space_group_name_H-M   'P 1'
#
loop_
_entity.id
_entity.type
_entity.pdbx_description
1 polymer ?
#
loop_
_entity_poly.entity_id
_entity_poly.type
_entity_poly.pdbx_seq_one_letter_code
_entity_poly.pdbx_strand_id
1 'polypeptide(L)'
;MVHKIGIFLAILAFIDGTLGGGPGKTSYSKYMELLKSALVRTNAVIVPETITNVVAIKQPRPNYVNLDVKFNGHPKNHLNSGVKWHCHMNFVVESMEKVVEIKGSGCGSVIPL
;
A
#
# COMPACT_ATOMS: atom_id res chain seq x y z
N MET A 1 35.26 3.27 -33.85
CA MET A 1 34.82 4.18 -32.78
C MET A 1 33.74 3.45 -31.98
N VAL A 2 34.05 3.10 -30.74
CA VAL A 2 33.21 2.28 -29.83
C VAL A 2 32.49 3.23 -28.85
N HIS A 3 31.27 2.87 -28.42
CA HIS A 3 30.42 3.41 -27.34
C HIS A 3 29.15 4.12 -27.85
N LYS A 4 27.91 3.88 -27.37
CA LYS A 4 27.45 3.35 -26.07
C LYS A 4 26.17 2.49 -26.26
N ILE A 5 26.18 1.27 -25.73
CA ILE A 5 24.96 0.53 -25.40
C ILE A 5 24.41 1.17 -24.12
N GLY A 6 23.33 1.92 -24.25
CA GLY A 6 22.59 2.46 -23.11
C GLY A 6 21.76 1.35 -22.48
N ILE A 7 22.35 0.63 -21.52
CA ILE A 7 21.62 -0.30 -20.66
C ILE A 7 20.73 0.55 -19.74
N PHE A 8 19.47 0.72 -20.12
CA PHE A 8 18.41 1.17 -19.21
C PHE A 8 18.11 0.01 -18.26
N LEU A 9 18.89 -0.08 -17.19
CA LEU A 9 18.61 -0.95 -16.06
C LEU A 9 17.37 -0.39 -15.34
N ALA A 10 16.21 -0.84 -15.77
CA ALA A 10 14.97 -0.72 -15.01
C ALA A 10 15.14 -1.55 -13.74
N ILE A 11 15.59 -0.90 -12.67
CA ILE A 11 15.55 -1.47 -11.32
C ILE A 11 14.08 -1.54 -10.93
N LEU A 12 13.44 -2.67 -11.29
CA LEU A 12 12.26 -3.17 -10.60
C LEU A 12 12.71 -3.46 -9.17
N ALA A 13 12.57 -2.47 -8.29
CA ALA A 13 12.63 -2.71 -6.86
C ALA A 13 11.37 -3.50 -6.48
N PHE A 14 11.42 -4.82 -6.69
CA PHE A 14 10.63 -5.77 -5.93
C PHE A 14 11.09 -5.59 -4.49
N ILE A 15 10.30 -4.89 -3.67
CA ILE A 15 10.44 -4.97 -2.22
C ILE A 15 9.87 -6.32 -1.83
N ASP A 16 10.69 -7.34 -2.07
CA ASP A 16 10.49 -8.70 -1.62
C ASP A 16 10.47 -8.67 -0.09
N GLY A 17 9.35 -9.10 0.48
CA GLY A 17 9.10 -9.13 1.93
C GLY A 17 9.86 -10.25 2.63
N THR A 18 11.15 -10.40 2.36
CA THR A 18 12.04 -11.27 3.14
C THR A 18 12.36 -10.56 4.46
N LEU A 19 11.72 -11.08 5.50
CA LEU A 19 11.90 -10.74 6.91
C LEU A 19 13.39 -10.56 7.27
N GLY A 20 13.81 -9.33 7.62
CA GLY A 20 15.13 -9.11 8.23
C GLY A 20 15.69 -7.69 8.13
N GLY A 21 15.22 -6.78 8.99
CA GLY A 21 16.02 -5.67 9.53
C GLY A 21 16.55 -4.56 8.60
N GLY A 22 15.77 -3.47 8.48
CA GLY A 22 16.20 -2.13 8.02
C GLY A 22 15.66 -1.73 6.64
N PRO A 23 15.13 -0.52 6.35
CA PRO A 23 14.76 0.66 7.16
C PRO A 23 13.27 0.62 7.58
N GLY A 24 12.85 -0.49 8.19
CA GLY A 24 11.48 -1.01 8.10
C GLY A 24 10.38 -0.42 9.00
N LYS A 25 10.64 0.49 9.95
CA LYS A 25 9.57 1.05 10.82
C LYS A 25 8.97 2.36 10.30
N THR A 26 9.81 3.29 9.85
CA THR A 26 9.37 4.63 9.43
C THR A 26 8.59 4.61 8.12
N SER A 27 9.01 3.78 7.16
CA SER A 27 8.25 3.58 5.93
C SER A 27 6.90 2.91 6.21
N TYR A 28 6.86 1.95 7.14
CA TYR A 28 5.62 1.27 7.53
C TYR A 28 4.62 2.21 8.20
N SER A 29 5.07 3.08 9.13
CA SER A 29 4.20 4.10 9.74
C SER A 29 3.65 5.05 8.68
N LYS A 30 4.48 5.46 7.70
CA LYS A 30 4.04 6.35 6.63
C LYS A 30 2.99 5.72 5.71
N TYR A 31 3.19 4.47 5.29
CA TYR A 31 2.19 3.76 4.48
C TYR A 31 0.87 3.57 5.24
N MET A 32 0.92 3.31 6.55
CA MET A 32 -0.27 3.20 7.39
C MET A 32 -1.02 4.54 7.51
N GLU A 33 -0.32 5.66 7.64
CA GLU A 33 -0.93 7.00 7.63
C GLU A 33 -1.64 7.29 6.30
N LEU A 34 -0.96 7.02 5.18
CA LEU A 34 -1.52 7.21 3.84
C LEU A 34 -2.74 6.31 3.60
N LEU A 35 -2.67 5.05 4.03
CA LEU A 35 -3.79 4.11 3.97
C LEU A 35 -4.99 4.60 4.80
N LYS A 36 -4.77 5.06 6.04
CA LYS A 36 -5.84 5.62 6.89
C LYS A 36 -6.46 6.85 6.22
N SER A 37 -5.65 7.73 5.65
CA SER A 37 -6.12 8.90 4.90
C SER A 37 -7.00 8.48 3.70
N ALA A 38 -6.55 7.47 2.94
CA ALA A 38 -7.31 6.94 1.81
C ALA A 38 -8.66 6.34 2.24
N LEU A 39 -8.69 5.55 3.31
CA LEU A 39 -9.91 4.96 3.87
C LEU A 39 -10.90 6.00 4.39
N VAL A 40 -10.41 7.10 4.96
CA VAL A 40 -11.27 8.23 5.35
C VAL A 40 -11.88 8.90 4.12
N ARG A 41 -11.10 9.14 3.06
CA ARG A 41 -11.61 9.76 1.81
C ARG A 41 -12.69 8.92 1.13
N THR A 42 -12.68 7.60 1.28
CA THR A 42 -13.70 6.70 0.72
C THR A 42 -14.86 6.39 1.67
N ASN A 43 -14.91 7.00 2.86
CA ASN A 43 -15.86 6.64 3.92
C ASN A 43 -15.87 5.13 4.23
N ALA A 44 -14.71 4.48 4.16
CA ALA A 44 -14.62 3.04 4.37
C ALA A 44 -15.06 2.66 5.80
N VAL A 45 -15.75 1.53 5.90
CA VAL A 45 -16.23 0.95 7.17
C VAL A 45 -15.19 0.05 7.84
N ILE A 46 -13.95 0.03 7.35
CA ILE A 46 -12.86 -0.80 7.84
C ILE A 46 -11.84 0.04 8.60
N VAL A 47 -11.35 -0.50 9.70
CA VAL A 47 -10.20 0.01 10.45
C VAL A 47 -8.99 -0.86 10.09
N PRO A 48 -7.92 -0.29 9.51
CA PRO A 48 -6.73 -1.06 9.18
C PRO A 48 -5.93 -1.36 10.44
N GLU A 49 -5.49 -2.60 10.62
CA GLU A 49 -4.65 -3.04 11.74
C GLU A 49 -3.20 -3.23 11.29
N THR A 50 -2.99 -4.05 10.25
CA THR A 50 -1.66 -4.43 9.78
C THR A 50 -1.61 -4.41 8.27
N ILE A 51 -0.64 -3.70 7.71
CA ILE A 51 -0.29 -3.81 6.30
C ILE A 51 0.49 -5.11 6.10
N THR A 52 0.05 -5.92 5.13
CA THR A 52 0.68 -7.20 4.75
C THR A 52 1.58 -7.05 3.53
N ASN A 53 1.24 -6.15 2.61
CA ASN A 53 2.06 -5.89 1.42
C ASN A 53 1.82 -4.46 0.90
N VAL A 54 2.87 -3.86 0.33
CA VAL A 54 2.79 -2.59 -0.40
C VAL A 54 3.56 -2.72 -1.70
N VAL A 55 2.91 -2.45 -2.82
CA VAL A 55 3.56 -2.30 -4.12
C VAL A 55 3.49 -0.83 -4.53
N ALA A 56 4.66 -0.23 -4.77
CA ALA A 56 4.80 1.17 -5.17
C ALA A 56 5.19 1.25 -6.65
N ILE A 57 4.31 1.83 -7.48
CA ILE A 57 4.51 1.96 -8.93
C ILE A 57 4.64 3.45 -9.27
N LYS A 58 5.84 3.87 -9.68
CA LYS A 58 6.08 5.24 -10.15
C LYS A 58 5.14 5.57 -11.30
N GLN A 59 4.48 6.72 -11.24
CA GLN A 59 3.64 7.20 -12.32
C GLN A 59 4.48 8.01 -13.33
N PRO A 60 3.98 8.22 -14.57
CA PRO A 60 4.65 9.06 -15.57
C PRO A 60 4.83 10.53 -15.12
N ARG A 61 4.09 10.96 -14.10
CA ARG A 61 4.20 12.29 -13.51
C ARG A 61 5.26 12.31 -12.39
N PRO A 62 6.18 13.28 -12.38
CA PRO A 62 7.18 13.39 -11.32
C PRO A 62 6.51 13.56 -9.96
N ASN A 63 7.00 12.84 -8.95
CA ASN A 63 6.49 12.81 -7.57
C ASN A 63 5.17 12.05 -7.35
N TYR A 64 4.58 11.43 -8.37
CA TYR A 64 3.37 10.63 -8.21
C TYR A 64 3.72 9.14 -8.12
N VAL A 65 3.20 8.48 -7.09
CA VAL A 65 3.37 7.04 -6.88
C VAL A 65 2.00 6.42 -6.72
N ASN A 66 1.72 5.37 -7.50
CA ASN A 66 0.56 4.53 -7.25
C ASN A 66 0.93 3.47 -6.21
N LEU A 67 0.18 3.42 -5.12
CA LEU A 67 0.34 2.45 -4.05
C LEU A 67 -0.79 1.43 -4.15
N ASP A 68 -0.41 0.15 -4.28
CA ASP A 68 -1.29 -0.98 -4.07
C ASP A 68 -0.99 -1.59 -2.71
N VAL A 69 -1.89 -1.40 -1.76
CA VAL A 69 -1.69 -1.76 -0.35
C VAL A 69 -2.63 -2.90 0.01
N LYS A 70 -2.07 -4.03 0.44
CA LYS A 70 -2.81 -5.14 1.05
C LYS A 70 -2.66 -5.04 2.57
N PHE A 71 -3.77 -5.21 3.28
CA PHE A 71 -3.80 -5.05 4.73
C PHE A 71 -4.90 -5.90 5.36
N ASN A 72 -4.72 -6.20 6.64
CA ASN A 72 -5.74 -6.79 7.50
C ASN A 72 -6.41 -5.68 8.29
N GLY A 73 -7.72 -5.81 8.49
CA GLY A 73 -8.49 -4.91 9.31
C GLY A 73 -9.75 -5.56 9.85
N HIS A 74 -10.50 -4.79 10.63
CA HIS A 74 -11.82 -5.19 11.12
C HIS A 74 -12.86 -4.13 10.74
N PRO A 75 -14.14 -4.49 10.62
CA PRO A 75 -15.20 -3.51 10.47
C PRO A 75 -15.32 -2.62 11.71
N LYS A 76 -15.52 -1.31 11.52
CA LYS A 76 -15.64 -0.30 12.58
C LYS A 76 -16.63 -0.70 13.69
N ASN A 77 -17.71 -1.38 13.33
CA ASN A 77 -18.77 -1.78 14.26
C ASN A 77 -18.52 -3.15 14.95
N HIS A 78 -17.38 -3.79 14.67
CA HIS A 78 -17.10 -5.17 15.06
C HIS A 78 -15.72 -5.33 15.75
N LEU A 79 -15.28 -4.32 16.50
CA LEU A 79 -14.01 -4.31 17.24
C LEU A 79 -13.77 -5.57 18.11
N ASN A 80 -14.84 -6.20 18.62
CA ASN A 80 -14.76 -7.36 19.51
C ASN A 80 -15.22 -8.68 18.88
N SER A 81 -15.52 -8.73 17.58
CA SER A 81 -16.05 -9.96 16.96
C SER A 81 -14.96 -10.99 16.60
N GLY A 82 -13.69 -10.60 16.66
CA GLY A 82 -12.58 -11.40 16.15
C GLY A 82 -12.56 -11.54 14.62
N VAL A 83 -13.51 -10.93 13.91
CA VAL A 83 -13.60 -10.99 12.45
C VAL A 83 -12.53 -10.11 11.84
N LYS A 84 -11.57 -10.76 11.15
CA LYS A 84 -10.52 -10.10 10.37
C LYS A 84 -10.84 -10.22 8.90
N TRP A 85 -10.72 -9.10 8.18
CA TRP A 85 -10.87 -9.05 6.74
C TRP A 85 -9.53 -8.81 6.09
N HIS A 86 -9.27 -9.53 5.00
CA HIS A 86 -8.18 -9.23 4.09
C HIS A 86 -8.67 -8.19 3.09
N CYS A 87 -8.03 -7.03 3.10
CA CYS A 87 -8.38 -5.89 2.28
C CYS A 87 -7.23 -5.54 1.33
N HIS A 88 -7.59 -4.92 0.22
CA HIS A 88 -6.66 -4.25 -0.68
C HIS A 88 -7.19 -2.87 -1.03
N MET A 89 -6.29 -1.92 -1.26
CA MET A 89 -6.61 -0.57 -1.69
C MET A 89 -5.54 -0.04 -2.63
N ASN A 90 -5.99 0.50 -3.76
CA ASN A 90 -5.14 1.09 -4.79
C ASN A 90 -5.40 2.60 -4.84
N PHE A 91 -4.36 3.39 -4.61
CA PHE A 91 -4.47 4.85 -4.56
C PHE A 91 -3.17 5.54 -4.95
N VAL A 92 -3.30 6.73 -5.52
CA VAL A 92 -2.15 7.55 -5.92
C VAL A 92 -1.81 8.54 -4.83
N VAL A 93 -0.52 8.67 -4.55
CA VAL A 93 0.03 9.66 -3.64
C VAL A 93 0.98 10.60 -4.35
N GLU A 94 0.96 11.86 -3.95
CA GLU A 94 1.93 12.88 -4.35
C GLU A 94 2.99 13.00 -3.24
N SER A 95 4.26 12.92 -3.65
CA SER A 95 5.45 13.05 -2.80
C SER A 95 5.48 12.12 -1.57
N MET A 96 4.74 11.01 -1.59
CA MET A 96 4.55 10.13 -0.42
C MET A 96 3.92 10.84 0.80
N GLU A 97 3.20 11.95 0.59
CA GLU A 97 2.65 12.77 1.67
C GLU A 97 1.13 12.89 1.60
N LYS A 98 0.58 12.96 0.38
CA LYS A 98 -0.84 13.26 0.18
C LYS A 98 -1.48 12.26 -0.75
N VAL A 99 -2.60 11.67 -0.32
CA VAL A 99 -3.46 10.87 -1.19
C VAL A 99 -4.20 11.80 -2.14
N VAL A 100 -3.98 11.66 -3.44
CA VAL A 100 -4.58 12.52 -4.47
C VAL A 100 -5.75 11.84 -5.18
N GLU A 101 -5.66 10.53 -5.41
CA GLU A 101 -6.66 9.78 -6.18
C GLU A 101 -6.87 8.38 -5.58
N ILE A 102 -8.10 7.88 -5.61
CA ILE A 102 -8.42 6.49 -5.26
C ILE A 102 -8.78 5.75 -6.55
N LYS A 103 -8.07 4.66 -6.83
CA LYS A 103 -8.29 3.84 -8.03
C LYS A 103 -9.22 2.67 -7.78
N GLY A 104 -9.18 2.10 -6.57
CA GLY A 104 -10.05 0.99 -6.21
C GLY A 104 -9.79 0.47 -4.80
N SER A 105 -10.74 -0.30 -4.28
CA SER A 105 -10.62 -0.96 -2.99
C SER A 105 -11.53 -2.18 -2.92
N GLY A 106 -11.14 -3.19 -2.15
CA GLY A 106 -12.00 -4.32 -1.84
C GLY A 106 -11.55 -5.06 -0.60
N CYS A 107 -12.50 -5.68 0.09
CA CYS A 107 -12.26 -6.49 1.28
C CYS A 107 -13.00 -7.81 1.15
N GLY A 108 -12.35 -8.90 1.53
CA GLY A 108 -12.94 -10.22 1.65
C GLY A 108 -12.77 -10.75 3.07
N SER A 109 -13.78 -11.46 3.57
CA SER A 109 -13.65 -12.25 4.79
C SER A 109 -12.68 -13.40 4.52
N VAL A 110 -11.80 -13.70 5.47
CA VAL A 110 -11.14 -15.01 5.49
C VAL A 110 -12.25 -16.00 5.83
N ILE A 111 -12.56 -16.92 4.93
CA ILE A 111 -13.27 -18.13 5.33
C ILE A 111 -12.19 -18.95 6.06
N PRO A 112 -12.34 -19.25 7.36
CA PRO A 112 -11.45 -20.22 7.98
C PRO A 112 -11.61 -21.54 7.20
N LEU A 113 -10.53 -22.01 6.60
CA LEU A 113 -10.44 -23.34 6.00
C LEU A 113 -10.60 -24.41 7.08
#